data_AF-A0A842XS91-F1
#
_entry.id   AF-A0A842XS91-F1
#
_cell.length_a   1.000
_cell.length_b   1.000
_cell.length_c   1.000
_cell.angle_alpha   90.00
_cell.angle_beta   90.00
_cell.angle_gamma   90.00
#
_symmetry.space_group_name_H-M   'P 1'
#
loop_
_entity.id
_entity.type
_entity.pdbx_description
1 polymer ?
#
loop_
_entity_poly.entity_id
_entity_poly.type
_entity_poly.pdbx_seq_one_letter_code
_entity_poly.pdbx_strand_id
1 'polypeptide(L)'
;MAESKTKVIGIDLGTSNSAAAVVEGGRPTIIPSAEGTSLGGKAFPSYVAFTKDGQMLVGEPARRQAVSNPEGTIMTIKRKMGTDYKTKVHGKEYTPQQISAFILQKIKRDAEAYLGTKVEKAVITVPAYFNDNQRQATKDAGMIAGLDVVRIINEPTAAALAYGLDKSEKEQKILVFDLGGGTLDVTIMEFGDGVFEVISTSGDTQLGGTDMDNTMVDYIAKEFKADSSMDITKDKMAMQRVREAAEKAKIELSSTLETEINLPYLSADSSGPRHLTMKLTRAKLEELVKPVVDKCRGPTMQALEDGKLSADKIDKVILVGGPTRMPIVHRFVEGVVGPKIVRGVDPMECVAMGASIQAGIIEGSVTDILLLDVTPLSLGVETLGGVSHKLIERNTTIPTRKSEVFSTAADGQTSVEIHVLQGERPMAADNVTLGNFHLIGIPPAPRGLPQIEVTFDIDANGIIDVSAKDRGTGKEQKITITATTKLGREDIDKMVKDAERFADEDLKRKEKAELRNKAEQRTYEVTHILEEMGDKVPQDLKESLTRLSEEVKTALAGEDLEIIKQKLEELDKALLEIGKKVYETAQQAASQEPQTPPPSGDEQSGGGDDGYVDAEYKIVDDDDKK
;
A
#
# COMPACT_ATOMS: atom_id res chain seq x y z
N MET A 1 17.97 23.56 19.04
CA MET A 1 16.94 22.57 18.65
C MET A 1 17.31 22.13 17.25
N ALA A 2 17.74 20.88 17.08
CA ALA A 2 17.92 20.34 15.73
C ALA A 2 16.55 20.37 15.05
N GLU A 3 16.45 20.96 13.86
CA GLU A 3 15.26 20.78 13.03
C GLU A 3 14.99 19.28 12.95
N SER A 4 13.84 18.84 13.45
CA SER A 4 13.38 17.46 13.31
C SER A 4 13.28 17.17 11.82
N LYS A 5 14.32 16.58 11.22
CA LYS A 5 14.30 16.11 9.83
C LYS A 5 13.04 15.27 9.66
N THR A 6 12.14 15.70 8.78
CA THR A 6 10.93 14.95 8.46
C THR A 6 11.33 13.58 7.91
N LYS A 7 10.86 12.52 8.55
CA LYS A 7 11.15 11.14 8.16
C LYS A 7 10.55 10.86 6.79
N VAL A 8 11.34 10.25 5.92
CA VAL A 8 10.91 9.71 4.64
C VAL A 8 10.55 8.24 4.83
N ILE A 9 9.30 7.87 4.54
CA ILE A 9 8.85 6.47 4.61
C ILE A 9 8.94 5.79 3.24
N GLY A 10 9.14 4.48 3.24
CA GLY A 10 8.98 3.64 2.04
C GLY A 10 7.58 3.06 1.99
N ILE A 11 6.90 3.19 0.86
CA ILE A 11 5.55 2.66 0.65
C ILE A 11 5.55 1.72 -0.55
N ASP A 12 5.17 0.47 -0.29
CA ASP A 12 4.72 -0.44 -1.33
C ASP A 12 3.23 -0.22 -1.61
N LEU A 13 2.89 0.43 -2.72
CA LEU A 13 1.49 0.65 -3.10
C LEU A 13 1.02 -0.52 -3.97
N GLY A 14 0.57 -1.63 -3.40
CA GLY A 14 0.25 -2.84 -4.16
C GLY A 14 -1.20 -2.94 -4.66
N THR A 15 -1.43 -3.87 -5.60
CA THR A 15 -2.76 -4.09 -6.22
C THR A 15 -3.81 -4.58 -5.22
N SER A 16 -3.43 -5.53 -4.36
CA SER A 16 -4.34 -6.15 -3.38
C SER A 16 -4.06 -5.66 -1.97
N ASN A 17 -2.78 -5.53 -1.62
CA ASN A 17 -2.31 -5.03 -0.33
C ASN A 17 -1.19 -4.04 -0.58
N SER A 18 -1.13 -3.00 0.23
CA SER A 18 -0.02 -2.05 0.32
C SER A 18 0.73 -2.27 1.63
N ALA A 19 1.99 -1.88 1.70
CA ALA A 19 2.80 -1.97 2.91
C ALA A 19 3.63 -0.70 3.09
N ALA A 20 4.03 -0.41 4.33
CA ALA A 20 4.86 0.74 4.63
C ALA A 20 5.99 0.36 5.58
N ALA A 21 7.13 1.02 5.43
CA ALA A 21 8.29 0.82 6.26
C ALA A 21 9.07 2.11 6.46
N VAL A 22 9.89 2.13 7.50
CA VAL A 22 10.78 3.23 7.87
C VAL A 22 12.13 2.67 8.30
N VAL A 23 13.19 3.46 8.15
CA VAL A 23 14.50 3.10 8.71
C VAL A 23 14.61 3.61 10.14
N GLU A 24 14.71 2.68 11.09
CA GLU A 24 14.93 2.93 12.52
C GLU A 24 16.24 2.27 12.95
N GLY A 25 17.14 3.03 13.56
CA GLY A 25 18.45 2.50 13.99
C GLY A 25 19.28 1.88 12.87
N GLY A 26 19.14 2.37 11.64
CA GLY A 26 19.83 1.83 10.45
C GLY A 26 19.21 0.56 9.87
N ARG A 27 18.05 0.10 10.38
CA ARG A 27 17.36 -1.09 9.87
C ARG A 27 15.97 -0.75 9.34
N PRO A 28 15.56 -1.35 8.20
CA PRO A 28 14.19 -1.22 7.72
C PRO A 28 13.21 -1.92 8.67
N THR A 29 12.14 -1.23 9.05
CA THR A 29 11.12 -1.71 9.99
C THR A 29 9.73 -1.46 9.39
N ILE A 30 8.90 -2.51 9.35
CA ILE A 30 7.52 -2.41 8.85
C ILE A 30 6.64 -1.62 9.82
N ILE A 31 5.90 -0.67 9.26
CA ILE A 31 4.85 0.08 9.95
C ILE A 31 3.54 -0.71 9.80
N PRO A 32 2.94 -1.21 10.90
CA PRO A 32 1.68 -1.94 10.82
C PRO A 32 0.50 -1.01 10.53
N SER A 33 -0.50 -1.52 9.79
CA SER A 33 -1.82 -0.88 9.73
C SER A 33 -2.43 -0.75 11.13
N ALA A 34 -3.20 0.31 11.38
CA ALA A 34 -3.80 0.57 12.70
C ALA A 34 -4.71 -0.58 13.19
N GLU A 35 -5.30 -1.34 12.28
CA GLU A 35 -6.14 -2.51 12.57
C GLU A 35 -5.35 -3.76 12.97
N GLY A 36 -4.01 -3.72 12.93
CA GLY A 36 -3.14 -4.83 13.27
C GLY A 36 -2.95 -5.84 12.14
N THR A 37 -2.93 -7.13 12.49
CA THR A 37 -2.67 -8.22 11.52
C THR A 37 -3.96 -8.65 10.83
N SER A 38 -4.01 -8.52 9.50
CA SER A 38 -5.08 -8.99 8.62
C SER A 38 -4.69 -10.32 7.93
N LEU A 39 -5.53 -10.81 7.01
CA LEU A 39 -5.17 -11.93 6.10
C LEU A 39 -3.91 -11.64 5.28
N GLY A 40 -3.61 -10.36 5.01
CA GLY A 40 -2.39 -9.89 4.34
C GLY A 40 -1.23 -9.60 5.30
N GLY A 41 -1.31 -9.99 6.57
CA GLY A 41 -0.30 -9.65 7.58
C GLY A 41 -0.45 -8.22 8.09
N LYS A 42 0.66 -7.52 8.31
CA LYS A 42 0.69 -6.11 8.75
C LYS A 42 0.33 -5.10 7.65
N ALA A 43 0.02 -5.60 6.46
CA ALA A 43 -0.28 -4.81 5.28
C ALA A 43 -1.61 -4.07 5.37
N PHE A 44 -1.75 -3.06 4.52
CA PHE A 44 -2.94 -2.23 4.32
C PHE A 44 -3.71 -2.79 3.12
N PRO A 45 -4.91 -3.39 3.28
CA PRO A 45 -5.69 -3.83 2.13
C PRO A 45 -5.97 -2.67 1.16
N SER A 46 -5.73 -2.86 -0.13
CA SER A 46 -5.92 -1.82 -1.15
C SER A 46 -7.40 -1.71 -1.55
N TYR A 47 -8.24 -1.41 -0.57
CA TYR A 47 -9.69 -1.26 -0.66
C TYR A 47 -10.10 0.15 -0.26
N VAL A 48 -11.01 0.74 -1.05
CA VAL A 48 -11.69 1.99 -0.71
C VAL A 48 -13.19 1.75 -0.87
N ALA A 49 -13.99 2.13 0.11
CA ALA A 49 -15.44 2.03 0.02
C ALA A 49 -16.11 3.35 0.37
N PHE A 50 -17.21 3.63 -0.31
CA PHE A 50 -18.13 4.71 0.06
C PHE A 50 -19.45 4.07 0.51
N THR A 51 -19.81 4.31 1.75
CA THR A 51 -21.09 3.87 2.32
C THR A 51 -22.24 4.70 1.75
N LYS A 52 -23.48 4.27 1.97
CA LYS A 52 -24.68 4.97 1.47
C LYS A 52 -24.88 6.35 2.10
N ASP A 53 -24.43 6.52 3.34
CA ASP A 53 -24.40 7.80 4.07
C ASP A 53 -23.18 8.68 3.69
N GLY A 54 -22.36 8.23 2.74
CA GLY A 54 -21.25 9.00 2.19
C GLY A 54 -19.96 8.90 2.99
N GLN A 55 -19.86 8.00 3.98
CA GLN A 55 -18.61 7.71 4.67
C GLN A 55 -17.63 7.01 3.74
N MET A 56 -16.39 7.51 3.73
CA MET A 56 -15.28 6.84 3.09
C MET A 56 -14.62 5.89 4.09
N LEU A 57 -14.39 4.65 3.67
CA LEU A 57 -13.65 3.64 4.39
C LEU A 57 -12.44 3.25 3.54
N VAL A 58 -11.30 2.99 4.17
CA VAL A 58 -10.07 2.58 3.49
C VAL A 58 -9.44 1.42 4.26
N GLY A 59 -8.88 0.44 3.56
CA GLY A 59 -8.20 -0.68 4.20
C GLY A 59 -9.16 -1.78 4.67
N GLU A 60 -8.85 -2.37 5.82
CA GLU A 60 -9.62 -3.49 6.37
C GLU A 60 -11.10 -3.13 6.66
N PRO A 61 -11.47 -1.93 7.17
CA PRO A 61 -12.87 -1.53 7.27
C PRO A 61 -13.62 -1.57 5.93
N ALA A 62 -13.00 -1.10 4.84
CA ALA A 62 -13.58 -1.16 3.51
C ALA A 62 -13.72 -2.60 3.00
N ARG A 63 -12.70 -3.42 3.24
CA ARG A 63 -12.72 -4.85 2.89
C ARG A 63 -13.85 -5.60 3.61
N ARG A 64 -14.03 -5.41 4.92
CA ARG A 64 -15.06 -6.10 5.73
C ARG A 64 -16.49 -5.89 5.22
N GLN A 65 -16.79 -4.68 4.75
CA GLN A 65 -18.14 -4.35 4.27
C GLN A 65 -18.36 -4.64 2.78
N ALA A 66 -17.34 -5.12 2.05
CA ALA A 66 -17.39 -5.32 0.60
C ALA A 66 -18.55 -6.22 0.17
N VAL A 67 -18.83 -7.28 0.95
CA VAL A 67 -19.97 -8.19 0.73
C VAL A 67 -21.32 -7.47 0.75
N SER A 68 -21.52 -6.55 1.69
CA SER A 68 -22.79 -5.82 1.85
C SER A 68 -22.90 -4.59 0.93
N ASN A 69 -21.80 -4.15 0.34
CA ASN A 69 -21.72 -2.95 -0.48
C ASN A 69 -20.77 -3.13 -1.68
N PRO A 70 -21.01 -4.13 -2.55
CA PRO A 70 -20.08 -4.44 -3.64
C PRO A 70 -19.99 -3.31 -4.67
N GLU A 71 -21.06 -2.53 -4.86
CA GLU A 71 -21.07 -1.39 -5.80
C GLU A 71 -20.39 -0.14 -5.24
N GLY A 72 -20.38 0.01 -3.92
CA GLY A 72 -19.70 1.12 -3.25
C GLY A 72 -18.24 0.84 -2.93
N THR A 73 -17.73 -0.36 -3.24
CA THR A 73 -16.38 -0.81 -2.87
C THR A 73 -15.49 -0.96 -4.09
N ILE A 74 -14.32 -0.33 -4.04
CA ILE A 74 -13.32 -0.31 -5.09
C ILE A 74 -12.10 -1.09 -4.60
N MET A 75 -11.60 -1.98 -5.44
CA MET A 75 -10.40 -2.81 -5.22
C MET A 75 -9.65 -2.96 -6.55
N THR A 76 -8.39 -3.44 -6.50
CA THR A 76 -7.54 -3.68 -7.68
C THR A 76 -7.28 -2.45 -8.57
N ILE A 77 -7.49 -1.24 -8.02
CA ILE A 77 -7.44 0.01 -8.80
C ILE A 77 -6.06 0.26 -9.44
N LYS A 78 -4.99 -0.32 -8.87
CA LYS A 78 -3.64 -0.24 -9.42
C LYS A 78 -3.56 -0.72 -10.88
N ARG A 79 -4.38 -1.70 -11.27
CA ARG A 79 -4.49 -2.19 -12.67
C ARG A 79 -5.05 -1.14 -13.65
N LYS A 80 -5.57 -0.02 -13.14
CA LYS A 80 -6.13 1.09 -13.92
C LYS A 80 -5.27 2.35 -13.88
N MET A 81 -4.15 2.33 -13.14
CA MET A 81 -3.23 3.48 -13.08
C MET A 81 -2.74 3.86 -14.48
N GLY A 82 -2.57 5.16 -14.72
CA GLY A 82 -2.11 5.69 -16.01
C GLY A 82 -3.11 5.62 -17.17
N THR A 83 -4.34 5.11 -16.94
CA THR A 83 -5.41 5.06 -17.94
C THR A 83 -6.41 6.22 -17.76
N ASP A 84 -7.31 6.40 -18.73
CA ASP A 84 -8.44 7.34 -18.68
C ASP A 84 -9.66 6.80 -17.89
N TYR A 85 -9.52 5.61 -17.29
CA TYR A 85 -10.57 4.97 -16.52
C TYR A 85 -11.08 5.87 -15.39
N LYS A 86 -12.40 5.84 -15.17
CA LYS A 86 -13.03 6.42 -13.98
C LYS A 86 -13.99 5.40 -13.39
N THR A 87 -14.00 5.31 -12.06
CA THR A 87 -15.01 4.55 -11.33
C THR A 87 -16.09 5.49 -10.82
N LYS A 88 -17.36 5.07 -10.90
CA LYS A 88 -18.50 5.86 -10.44
C LYS A 88 -19.13 5.20 -9.23
N VAL A 89 -19.15 5.92 -8.10
CA VAL A 89 -19.75 5.45 -6.85
C VAL A 89 -20.72 6.52 -6.34
N HIS A 90 -21.97 6.12 -6.09
CA HIS A 90 -23.05 7.00 -5.60
C HIS A 90 -23.18 8.33 -6.37
N GLY A 91 -23.01 8.28 -7.70
CA GLY A 91 -23.14 9.46 -8.56
C GLY A 91 -21.87 10.31 -8.72
N LYS A 92 -20.80 10.04 -7.97
CA LYS A 92 -19.50 10.72 -8.08
C LYS A 92 -18.51 9.87 -8.87
N GLU A 93 -17.68 10.52 -9.69
CA GLU A 93 -16.60 9.87 -10.44
C GLU A 93 -15.26 10.07 -9.73
N TYR A 94 -14.46 9.01 -9.71
CA TYR A 94 -13.11 9.02 -9.15
C TYR A 94 -12.11 8.43 -10.14
N THR A 95 -10.95 9.05 -10.24
CA THR A 95 -9.82 8.52 -11.02
C THR A 95 -9.02 7.49 -10.21
N PRO A 96 -8.25 6.60 -10.87
CA PRO A 96 -7.33 5.68 -10.20
C PRO A 96 -6.37 6.38 -9.24
N GLN A 97 -5.89 7.57 -9.60
CA GLN A 97 -5.02 8.40 -8.77
C GLN A 97 -5.71 8.83 -7.48
N GLN A 98 -6.97 9.28 -7.54
CA GLN A 98 -7.73 9.66 -6.35
C GLN A 98 -7.96 8.48 -5.41
N ILE A 99 -8.38 7.32 -5.94
CA ILE A 99 -8.60 6.14 -5.11
C ILE A 99 -7.29 5.66 -4.46
N SER A 100 -6.20 5.66 -5.22
CA SER A 100 -4.88 5.32 -4.70
C SER A 100 -4.39 6.33 -3.66
N ALA A 101 -4.70 7.62 -3.83
CA ALA A 101 -4.40 8.65 -2.85
C ALA A 101 -5.10 8.41 -1.52
N PHE A 102 -6.35 7.94 -1.51
CA PHE A 102 -7.04 7.60 -0.25
C PHE A 102 -6.34 6.45 0.50
N ILE A 103 -5.79 5.46 -0.23
CA ILE A 103 -4.97 4.39 0.35
C ILE A 103 -3.69 4.98 0.95
N LEU A 104 -3.00 5.84 0.21
CA LEU A 104 -1.78 6.52 0.67
C LEU A 104 -2.03 7.45 1.88
N GLN A 105 -3.18 8.12 1.94
CA GLN A 105 -3.57 8.93 3.10
C GLN A 105 -3.77 8.08 4.35
N LYS A 106 -4.39 6.89 4.23
CA LYS A 106 -4.47 5.95 5.35
C LYS A 106 -3.08 5.50 5.80
N ILE A 107 -2.21 5.11 4.86
CA ILE A 107 -0.84 4.71 5.17
C ILE A 107 -0.07 5.84 5.88
N LYS A 108 -0.17 7.07 5.36
CA LYS A 108 0.42 8.27 5.97
C LYS A 108 -0.10 8.46 7.40
N ARG A 109 -1.41 8.44 7.62
CA ARG A 109 -2.04 8.63 8.94
C ARG A 109 -1.56 7.58 9.95
N ASP A 110 -1.52 6.32 9.55
CA ASP A 110 -1.09 5.23 10.42
C ASP A 110 0.43 5.30 10.70
N ALA A 111 1.23 5.71 9.71
CA ALA A 111 2.65 6.00 9.90
C ALA A 111 2.90 7.19 10.85
N GLU A 112 2.12 8.26 10.74
CA GLU A 112 2.20 9.40 11.67
C GLU A 112 1.85 9.00 13.10
N ALA A 113 0.84 8.14 13.27
CA ALA A 113 0.46 7.59 14.57
C ALA A 113 1.56 6.67 15.14
N TYR A 114 2.18 5.84 14.31
CA TYR A 114 3.29 4.96 14.70
C TYR A 114 4.54 5.74 15.10
N LEU A 115 4.91 6.76 14.32
CA LEU A 115 6.12 7.56 14.54
C LEU A 115 5.96 8.66 15.59
N GLY A 116 4.72 9.06 15.89
CA GLY A 116 4.43 10.21 16.76
C GLY A 116 4.79 11.56 16.13
N THR A 117 5.03 11.62 14.82
CA THR A 117 5.43 12.83 14.08
C THR A 117 4.77 12.88 12.70
N LYS A 118 4.66 14.07 12.10
CA LYS A 118 4.14 14.23 10.73
C LYS A 118 5.03 13.56 9.69
N VAL A 119 4.40 12.99 8.66
CA VAL A 119 5.08 12.36 7.52
C VAL A 119 4.74 13.13 6.24
N GLU A 120 5.75 13.79 5.69
CA GLU A 120 5.56 14.66 4.51
C GLU A 120 6.17 14.08 3.24
N LYS A 121 7.11 13.13 3.35
CA LYS A 121 7.90 12.62 2.23
C LYS A 121 7.81 11.11 2.14
N ALA A 122 7.77 10.59 0.93
CA ALA A 122 7.76 9.14 0.70
C ALA A 122 8.54 8.72 -0.54
N VAL A 123 9.11 7.52 -0.45
CA VAL A 123 9.50 6.72 -1.62
C VAL A 123 8.34 5.77 -1.91
N ILE A 124 7.80 5.78 -3.12
CA ILE A 124 6.65 4.93 -3.49
C ILE A 124 7.08 3.93 -4.58
N THR A 125 6.68 2.67 -4.43
CA THR A 125 7.02 1.62 -5.40
C THR A 125 6.08 1.59 -6.60
N VAL A 126 6.60 1.09 -7.72
CA VAL A 126 5.84 0.73 -8.92
C VAL A 126 6.39 -0.56 -9.51
N PRO A 127 5.59 -1.33 -10.27
CA PRO A 127 6.08 -2.45 -11.05
C PRO A 127 7.19 -2.00 -12.00
N ALA A 128 8.23 -2.82 -12.18
CA ALA A 128 9.36 -2.44 -13.03
C ALA A 128 8.91 -2.17 -14.48
N TYR A 129 7.93 -2.93 -14.95
CA TYR A 129 7.38 -2.80 -16.29
C TYR A 129 6.30 -1.70 -16.45
N PHE A 130 6.10 -0.83 -15.45
CA PHE A 130 5.23 0.34 -15.62
C PHE A 130 5.80 1.34 -16.63
N ASN A 131 4.93 1.82 -17.51
CA ASN A 131 5.24 2.91 -18.44
C ASN A 131 5.17 4.29 -17.76
N ASP A 132 5.52 5.33 -18.51
CA ASP A 132 5.60 6.71 -18.00
C ASP A 132 4.24 7.23 -17.50
N ASN A 133 3.14 6.86 -18.15
CA ASN A 133 1.78 7.23 -17.72
C ASN A 133 1.45 6.65 -16.34
N GLN A 134 1.78 5.40 -16.11
CA GLN A 134 1.52 4.71 -14.84
C GLN A 134 2.41 5.23 -13.70
N ARG A 135 3.70 5.51 -13.99
CA ARG A 135 4.65 6.11 -13.04
C ARG A 135 4.19 7.50 -12.61
N GLN A 136 3.84 8.35 -13.57
CA GLN A 136 3.34 9.70 -13.28
C GLN A 136 2.04 9.66 -12.50
N ALA A 137 1.08 8.81 -12.87
CA ALA A 137 -0.17 8.65 -12.14
C ALA A 137 0.06 8.24 -10.67
N THR A 138 1.06 7.39 -10.40
CA THR A 138 1.42 6.97 -9.05
C THR A 138 2.03 8.13 -8.26
N LYS A 139 2.88 8.93 -8.90
CA LYS A 139 3.42 10.16 -8.32
C LYS A 139 2.31 11.17 -7.98
N ASP A 140 1.37 11.37 -8.90
CA ASP A 140 0.20 12.24 -8.70
C ASP A 140 -0.65 11.77 -7.53
N ALA A 141 -0.88 10.45 -7.38
CA ALA A 141 -1.59 9.89 -6.22
C ALA A 141 -0.90 10.23 -4.89
N GLY A 142 0.44 10.18 -4.84
CA GLY A 142 1.21 10.62 -3.68
C GLY A 142 1.02 12.11 -3.38
N MET A 143 1.07 12.97 -4.40
CA MET A 143 0.81 14.40 -4.22
C MET A 143 -0.60 14.68 -3.70
N ILE A 144 -1.62 14.01 -4.25
CA ILE A 144 -3.01 14.12 -3.79
C ILE A 144 -3.15 13.68 -2.32
N ALA A 145 -2.37 12.68 -1.90
CA ALA A 145 -2.33 12.23 -0.52
C ALA A 145 -1.57 13.16 0.44
N GLY A 146 -0.99 14.26 -0.07
CA GLY A 146 -0.18 15.19 0.71
C GLY A 146 1.21 14.62 1.06
N LEU A 147 1.77 13.80 0.17
CA LEU A 147 3.15 13.30 0.23
C LEU A 147 3.98 13.92 -0.89
N ASP A 148 5.13 14.47 -0.54
CA ASP A 148 6.21 14.78 -1.46
C ASP A 148 6.91 13.46 -1.85
N VAL A 149 6.64 13.01 -3.08
CA VAL A 149 7.18 11.76 -3.62
C VAL A 149 8.60 12.00 -4.09
N VAL A 150 9.57 11.78 -3.19
CA VAL A 150 10.98 12.08 -3.42
C VAL A 150 11.65 11.11 -4.40
N ARG A 151 11.09 9.89 -4.55
CA ARG A 151 11.53 8.90 -5.53
C ARG A 151 10.40 7.91 -5.83
N ILE A 152 10.29 7.54 -7.10
CA ILE A 152 9.59 6.31 -7.51
C ILE A 152 10.65 5.23 -7.69
N ILE A 153 10.46 4.07 -7.06
CA ILE A 153 11.39 2.92 -7.15
C ILE A 153 10.68 1.71 -7.73
N ASN A 154 11.39 0.91 -8.52
CA ASN A 154 10.86 -0.34 -9.04
C ASN A 154 10.73 -1.38 -7.91
N GLU A 155 9.61 -2.10 -7.85
CA GLU A 155 9.32 -3.16 -6.86
C GLU A 155 10.45 -4.20 -6.74
N PRO A 156 10.93 -4.82 -7.84
CA PRO A 156 12.00 -5.81 -7.74
C PRO A 156 13.34 -5.19 -7.29
N THR A 157 13.63 -3.95 -7.68
CA THR A 157 14.79 -3.20 -7.21
C THR A 157 14.74 -2.97 -5.71
N ALA A 158 13.57 -2.58 -5.18
CA ALA A 158 13.37 -2.43 -3.74
C ALA A 158 13.55 -3.78 -3.01
N ALA A 159 12.96 -4.86 -3.51
CA ALA A 159 13.13 -6.18 -2.92
C ALA A 159 14.61 -6.65 -2.92
N ALA A 160 15.36 -6.33 -3.97
CA ALA A 160 16.79 -6.60 -4.03
C ALA A 160 17.59 -5.81 -2.98
N LEU A 161 17.27 -4.52 -2.76
CA LEU A 161 17.87 -3.73 -1.67
C LEU A 161 17.60 -4.37 -0.30
N ALA A 162 16.37 -4.80 -0.04
CA ALA A 162 16.01 -5.45 1.22
C ALA A 162 16.77 -6.78 1.44
N TYR A 163 17.01 -7.55 0.38
CA TYR A 163 17.80 -8.78 0.45
C TYR A 163 19.31 -8.52 0.60
N GLY A 164 19.83 -7.53 -0.12
CA GLY A 164 21.25 -7.29 -0.32
C GLY A 164 21.91 -6.34 0.68
N LEU A 165 21.14 -5.59 1.50
CA LEU A 165 21.68 -4.60 2.45
C LEU A 165 22.83 -5.16 3.32
N ASP A 166 22.63 -6.33 3.92
CA ASP A 166 23.64 -6.99 4.79
C ASP A 166 24.63 -7.90 4.01
N LYS A 167 24.58 -7.88 2.68
CA LYS A 167 25.33 -8.78 1.79
C LYS A 167 26.06 -8.04 0.66
N SER A 168 26.14 -6.73 0.75
CA SER A 168 26.61 -5.84 -0.33
C SER A 168 28.06 -6.09 -0.76
N GLU A 169 28.90 -6.70 0.10
CA GLU A 169 30.30 -7.04 -0.22
C GLU A 169 30.46 -8.31 -1.08
N LYS A 170 29.38 -9.06 -1.33
CA LYS A 170 29.44 -10.30 -2.12
C LYS A 170 28.85 -10.07 -3.50
N GLU A 171 29.66 -10.31 -4.52
CA GLU A 171 29.20 -10.37 -5.91
C GLU A 171 28.20 -11.52 -6.08
N GLN A 172 26.96 -11.18 -6.46
CA GLN A 172 25.89 -12.15 -6.73
C GLN A 172 25.00 -11.67 -7.87
N LYS A 173 24.64 -12.61 -8.75
CA LYS A 173 23.55 -12.44 -9.71
C LYS A 173 22.27 -13.03 -9.16
N ILE A 174 21.27 -12.19 -8.98
CA ILE A 174 19.99 -12.60 -8.45
C ILE A 174 18.90 -12.44 -9.50
N LEU A 175 17.92 -13.33 -9.44
CA LEU A 175 16.65 -13.16 -10.13
C LEU A 175 15.60 -12.82 -9.10
N VAL A 176 15.00 -11.65 -9.22
CA VAL A 176 13.82 -11.26 -8.45
C VAL A 176 12.59 -11.64 -9.27
N PHE A 177 11.78 -12.55 -8.74
CA PHE A 177 10.53 -13.00 -9.33
C PHE A 177 9.38 -12.45 -8.49
N ASP A 178 8.80 -11.34 -8.95
CA ASP A 178 7.72 -10.65 -8.27
C ASP A 178 6.39 -10.98 -8.93
N LEU A 179 5.61 -11.84 -8.29
CA LEU A 179 4.25 -12.18 -8.72
C LEU A 179 3.27 -11.68 -7.67
N GLY A 180 2.85 -10.43 -7.84
CA GLY A 180 1.92 -9.75 -6.95
C GLY A 180 0.44 -10.09 -7.24
N GLY A 181 -0.45 -9.33 -6.60
CA GLY A 181 -1.90 -9.47 -6.82
C GLY A 181 -2.32 -9.10 -8.25
N GLY A 182 -1.57 -8.23 -8.94
CA GLY A 182 -1.98 -7.65 -10.22
C GLY A 182 -0.97 -7.72 -11.35
N THR A 183 0.32 -7.86 -11.03
CA THR A 183 1.45 -7.69 -11.93
C THR A 183 2.47 -8.80 -11.72
N LEU A 184 3.21 -9.13 -12.78
CA LEU A 184 4.41 -9.94 -12.76
C LEU A 184 5.58 -9.08 -13.21
N ASP A 185 6.65 -9.04 -12.42
CA ASP A 185 7.96 -8.55 -12.84
C ASP A 185 9.02 -9.65 -12.62
N VAL A 186 9.91 -9.79 -13.58
CA VAL A 186 11.09 -10.65 -13.49
C VAL A 186 12.30 -9.80 -13.80
N THR A 187 13.15 -9.58 -12.80
CA THR A 187 14.32 -8.72 -12.92
C THR A 187 15.57 -9.50 -12.55
N ILE A 188 16.58 -9.43 -13.41
CA ILE A 188 17.90 -9.95 -13.11
C ILE A 188 18.76 -8.78 -12.67
N MET A 189 19.40 -8.93 -11.51
CA MET A 189 20.24 -7.91 -10.92
C MET A 189 21.59 -8.52 -10.52
N GLU A 190 22.62 -7.70 -10.57
CA GLU A 190 23.93 -7.99 -10.02
C GLU A 190 24.20 -7.00 -8.90
N PHE A 191 24.70 -7.50 -7.78
CA PHE A 191 25.18 -6.62 -6.71
C PHE A 191 26.51 -7.11 -6.17
N GLY A 192 27.36 -6.16 -5.77
CA GLY A 192 28.70 -6.37 -5.24
C GLY A 192 29.36 -5.02 -4.95
N ASP A 193 30.24 -4.98 -3.95
CA ASP A 193 30.95 -3.78 -3.49
C ASP A 193 30.04 -2.53 -3.30
N GLY A 194 28.82 -2.74 -2.80
CA GLY A 194 27.85 -1.65 -2.57
C GLY A 194 27.12 -1.16 -3.83
N VAL A 195 27.39 -1.72 -5.01
CA VAL A 195 26.68 -1.40 -6.25
C VAL A 195 25.55 -2.41 -6.46
N PHE A 196 24.36 -1.93 -6.80
CA PHE A 196 23.21 -2.71 -7.22
C PHE A 196 22.85 -2.30 -8.65
N GLU A 197 23.03 -3.20 -9.60
CA GLU A 197 22.80 -2.95 -11.02
C GLU A 197 21.70 -3.86 -11.55
N VAL A 198 20.69 -3.28 -12.17
CA VAL A 198 19.70 -4.03 -12.94
C VAL A 198 20.31 -4.40 -14.29
N ILE A 199 20.43 -5.70 -14.57
CA ILE A 199 20.92 -6.22 -15.84
C ILE A 199 19.79 -6.24 -16.88
N SER A 200 18.64 -6.77 -16.49
CA SER A 200 17.48 -6.87 -17.36
C SER A 200 16.19 -6.97 -16.56
N THR A 201 15.11 -6.49 -17.15
CA THR A 201 13.76 -6.61 -16.57
C THR A 201 12.73 -6.94 -17.65
N SER A 202 11.74 -7.74 -17.29
CA SER A 202 10.60 -8.07 -18.13
C SER A 202 9.39 -8.34 -17.25
N GLY A 203 8.17 -8.21 -17.78
CA GLY A 203 6.98 -8.39 -16.96
C GLY A 203 5.67 -8.41 -17.72
N ASP A 204 4.58 -8.49 -16.97
CA ASP A 204 3.20 -8.35 -17.44
C ASP A 204 2.40 -7.59 -16.37
N THR A 205 1.94 -6.39 -16.72
CA THR A 205 1.20 -5.49 -15.80
C THR A 205 -0.26 -5.92 -15.58
N GLN A 206 -0.69 -7.03 -16.18
CA GLN A 206 -2.04 -7.60 -16.06
C GLN A 206 -2.04 -9.11 -15.73
N LEU A 207 -0.99 -9.60 -15.09
CA LEU A 207 -0.85 -11.00 -14.66
C LEU A 207 -0.57 -11.09 -13.17
N GLY A 208 -1.39 -11.78 -12.38
CA GLY A 208 -1.16 -11.93 -10.95
C GLY A 208 -2.19 -12.75 -10.19
N GLY A 209 -2.18 -12.60 -8.87
CA GLY A 209 -3.08 -13.30 -7.95
C GLY A 209 -4.57 -13.09 -8.23
N THR A 210 -4.97 -11.91 -8.73
CA THR A 210 -6.36 -11.61 -9.13
C THR A 210 -6.83 -12.51 -10.26
N ASP A 211 -5.98 -12.91 -11.20
CA ASP A 211 -6.36 -13.80 -12.31
C ASP A 211 -6.52 -15.24 -11.81
N MET A 212 -5.73 -15.63 -10.80
CA MET A 212 -5.89 -16.90 -10.09
C MET A 212 -7.22 -16.94 -9.34
N ASP A 213 -7.55 -15.86 -8.62
CA ASP A 213 -8.83 -15.73 -7.91
C ASP A 213 -10.02 -15.77 -8.87
N ASN A 214 -9.94 -15.05 -9.99
CA ASN A 214 -10.99 -15.08 -11.01
C ASN A 214 -11.21 -16.49 -11.56
N THR A 215 -10.14 -17.24 -11.81
CA THR A 215 -10.25 -18.63 -12.29
C THR A 215 -10.96 -19.52 -11.26
N MET A 216 -10.68 -19.31 -9.97
CA MET A 216 -11.37 -20.02 -8.89
C MET A 216 -12.83 -19.61 -8.76
N VAL A 217 -13.13 -18.31 -8.83
CA VAL A 217 -14.50 -17.78 -8.78
C VAL A 217 -15.35 -18.34 -9.90
N ASP A 218 -14.83 -18.37 -11.13
CA ASP A 218 -15.52 -18.91 -12.29
C ASP A 218 -15.79 -20.41 -12.13
N TYR A 219 -14.81 -21.17 -11.61
CA TYR A 219 -14.97 -22.58 -11.29
C TYR A 219 -16.06 -22.79 -10.23
N ILE A 220 -16.01 -22.06 -9.12
CA ILE A 220 -16.97 -22.19 -8.02
C ILE A 220 -18.39 -21.84 -8.48
N ALA A 221 -18.56 -20.75 -9.23
CA ALA A 221 -19.85 -20.34 -9.75
C ALA A 221 -20.43 -21.38 -10.73
N LYS A 222 -19.57 -21.97 -11.57
CA LYS A 222 -19.96 -23.04 -12.51
C LYS A 222 -20.41 -24.31 -11.79
N GLU A 223 -19.66 -24.77 -10.79
CA GLU A 223 -20.02 -25.95 -9.99
C GLU A 223 -21.29 -25.69 -9.18
N PHE A 224 -21.43 -24.51 -8.57
CA PHE A 224 -22.66 -24.13 -7.87
C PHE A 224 -23.87 -24.17 -8.81
N LYS A 225 -23.72 -23.67 -10.04
CA LYS A 225 -24.78 -23.74 -11.06
C LYS A 225 -25.06 -25.18 -11.51
N ALA A 226 -24.05 -26.03 -11.59
CA ALA A 226 -24.24 -27.44 -11.94
C ALA A 226 -25.02 -28.22 -10.87
N ASP A 227 -24.75 -27.93 -9.58
CA ASP A 227 -25.38 -28.62 -8.45
C ASP A 227 -26.77 -28.05 -8.11
N SER A 228 -26.90 -26.73 -8.06
CA SER A 228 -28.15 -26.06 -7.64
C SER A 228 -29.05 -25.63 -8.80
N SER A 229 -28.59 -25.76 -10.05
CA SER A 229 -29.24 -25.19 -11.25
C SER A 229 -29.44 -23.66 -11.21
N MET A 230 -28.85 -22.95 -10.25
CA MET A 230 -28.96 -21.51 -10.10
C MET A 230 -27.71 -20.77 -10.59
N ASP A 231 -27.94 -19.71 -11.35
CA ASP A 231 -26.86 -18.84 -11.83
C ASP A 231 -26.71 -17.61 -10.92
N ILE A 232 -25.65 -17.59 -10.12
CA ILE A 232 -25.33 -16.50 -9.20
C ILE A 232 -24.50 -15.38 -9.84
N THR A 233 -24.09 -15.50 -11.11
CA THR A 233 -23.16 -14.55 -11.74
C THR A 233 -23.69 -13.11 -11.82
N LYS A 234 -25.02 -12.93 -11.74
CA LYS A 234 -25.68 -11.62 -11.72
C LYS A 234 -25.91 -11.08 -10.30
N ASP A 235 -25.74 -11.90 -9.28
CA ASP A 235 -25.87 -11.50 -7.88
C ASP A 235 -24.51 -11.01 -7.37
N LYS A 236 -24.35 -9.69 -7.32
CA LYS A 236 -23.09 -9.04 -6.89
C LYS A 236 -22.70 -9.40 -5.46
N MET A 237 -23.67 -9.59 -4.56
CA MET A 237 -23.39 -9.95 -3.17
C MET A 237 -22.92 -11.39 -3.09
N ALA A 238 -23.60 -12.32 -3.76
CA ALA A 238 -23.18 -13.72 -3.82
C ALA A 238 -21.79 -13.87 -4.46
N MET A 239 -21.54 -13.17 -5.59
CA MET A 239 -20.24 -13.19 -6.26
C MET A 239 -19.11 -12.61 -5.40
N GLN A 240 -19.38 -11.58 -4.60
CA GLN A 240 -18.39 -11.04 -3.67
C GLN A 240 -18.06 -12.05 -2.56
N ARG A 241 -19.06 -12.75 -2.01
CA ARG A 241 -18.83 -13.82 -1.02
C ARG A 241 -18.03 -14.98 -1.60
N VAL A 242 -18.34 -15.38 -2.83
CA VAL A 242 -17.59 -16.42 -3.56
C VAL A 242 -16.14 -15.98 -3.77
N ARG A 243 -15.90 -14.72 -4.14
CA ARG A 243 -14.56 -14.16 -4.33
C ARG A 243 -13.72 -14.21 -3.06
N GLU A 244 -14.27 -13.75 -1.93
CA GLU A 244 -13.54 -13.79 -0.64
C GLU A 244 -13.25 -15.23 -0.19
N ALA A 245 -14.21 -16.14 -0.39
CA ALA A 245 -14.00 -17.55 -0.07
C ALA A 245 -12.98 -18.22 -1.01
N ALA A 246 -12.98 -17.87 -2.29
CA ALA A 246 -12.03 -18.37 -3.28
C ALA A 246 -10.60 -17.94 -2.96
N GLU A 247 -10.39 -16.65 -2.67
CA GLU A 247 -9.08 -16.11 -2.29
C GLU A 247 -8.59 -16.77 -0.99
N LYS A 248 -9.46 -16.91 0.01
CA LYS A 248 -9.12 -17.59 1.27
C LYS A 248 -8.71 -19.05 1.03
N ALA A 249 -9.49 -19.80 0.24
CA ALA A 249 -9.18 -21.18 -0.10
C ALA A 249 -7.84 -21.30 -0.87
N LYS A 250 -7.57 -20.38 -1.81
CA LYS A 250 -6.29 -20.29 -2.54
C LYS A 250 -5.10 -20.16 -1.57
N ILE A 251 -5.24 -19.24 -0.61
CA ILE A 251 -4.20 -18.97 0.39
C ILE A 251 -3.99 -20.20 1.29
N GLU A 252 -5.06 -20.78 1.83
CA GLU A 252 -4.98 -21.96 2.70
C GLU A 252 -4.28 -23.15 2.01
N LEU A 253 -4.65 -23.43 0.76
CA LEU A 253 -4.09 -24.50 -0.06
C LEU A 253 -2.59 -24.32 -0.40
N SER A 254 -2.02 -23.14 -0.14
CA SER A 254 -0.56 -22.96 -0.20
C SER A 254 0.17 -23.70 0.94
N SER A 255 -0.53 -24.00 2.03
CA SER A 255 0.00 -24.71 3.21
C SER A 255 -0.66 -26.07 3.45
N THR A 256 -1.96 -26.23 3.15
CA THR A 256 -2.72 -27.48 3.31
C THR A 256 -2.94 -28.21 1.98
N LEU A 257 -3.27 -29.50 2.03
CA LEU A 257 -3.57 -30.30 0.83
C LEU A 257 -5.03 -30.20 0.40
N GLU A 258 -5.92 -29.83 1.31
CA GLU A 258 -7.35 -29.64 1.07
C GLU A 258 -7.89 -28.51 1.96
N THR A 259 -9.01 -27.94 1.52
CA THR A 259 -9.83 -26.98 2.28
C THR A 259 -11.30 -27.15 1.89
N GLU A 260 -12.21 -26.56 2.65
CA GLU A 260 -13.64 -26.55 2.38
C GLU A 260 -14.15 -25.11 2.30
N ILE A 261 -14.80 -24.80 1.17
CA ILE A 261 -15.57 -23.58 1.00
C ILE A 261 -16.99 -23.85 1.50
N ASN A 262 -17.38 -23.15 2.56
CA ASN A 262 -18.71 -23.24 3.15
C ASN A 262 -19.38 -21.85 3.19
N LEU A 263 -20.31 -21.61 2.27
CA LEU A 263 -21.10 -20.39 2.17
C LEU A 263 -22.59 -20.71 2.39
N PRO A 264 -23.10 -20.59 3.62
CA PRO A 264 -24.51 -20.79 3.88
C PRO A 264 -25.34 -19.62 3.33
N TYR A 265 -26.56 -19.90 2.88
CA TYR A 265 -27.48 -18.88 2.34
C TYR A 265 -26.82 -18.05 1.23
N LEU A 266 -26.13 -18.71 0.30
CA LEU A 266 -25.45 -18.04 -0.81
C LEU A 266 -26.46 -17.43 -1.78
N SER A 267 -27.57 -18.11 -2.02
CA SER A 267 -28.69 -17.63 -2.83
C SER A 267 -30.01 -18.26 -2.35
N ALA A 268 -31.13 -17.96 -3.01
CA ALA A 268 -32.43 -18.55 -2.71
C ALA A 268 -33.31 -18.68 -3.96
N ASP A 269 -34.09 -19.76 -4.04
CA ASP A 269 -35.12 -19.97 -5.06
C ASP A 269 -36.50 -20.20 -4.42
N SER A 270 -37.50 -20.57 -5.22
CA SER A 270 -38.87 -20.85 -4.75
C SER A 270 -38.97 -22.05 -3.79
N SER A 271 -37.95 -22.92 -3.75
CA SER A 271 -37.87 -24.07 -2.84
C SER A 271 -37.11 -23.76 -1.55
N GLY A 272 -36.46 -22.60 -1.45
CA GLY A 272 -35.80 -22.12 -0.24
C GLY A 272 -34.36 -21.64 -0.46
N PRO A 273 -33.61 -21.43 0.64
CA PRO A 273 -32.22 -21.01 0.56
C PRO A 273 -31.31 -22.10 -0.01
N ARG A 274 -30.29 -21.68 -0.75
CA ARG A 274 -29.21 -22.53 -1.26
C ARG A 274 -27.90 -22.21 -0.55
N HIS A 275 -27.16 -23.27 -0.24
CA HIS A 275 -25.86 -23.22 0.39
C HIS A 275 -24.81 -23.72 -0.60
N LEU A 276 -23.58 -23.25 -0.47
CA LEU A 276 -22.43 -23.84 -1.16
C LEU A 276 -21.56 -24.54 -0.11
N THR A 277 -21.36 -25.84 -0.28
CA THR A 277 -20.36 -26.60 0.47
C THR A 277 -19.52 -27.36 -0.55
N MET A 278 -18.25 -26.97 -0.69
CA MET A 278 -17.35 -27.50 -1.70
C MET A 278 -16.00 -27.82 -1.09
N LYS A 279 -15.57 -29.07 -1.19
CA LYS A 279 -14.19 -29.45 -0.89
C LYS A 279 -13.30 -29.15 -2.09
N LEU A 280 -12.17 -28.50 -1.83
CA LEU A 280 -11.18 -28.17 -2.84
C LEU A 280 -9.82 -28.72 -2.42
N THR A 281 -9.14 -29.42 -3.33
CA THR A 281 -7.79 -29.94 -3.10
C THR A 281 -6.74 -29.02 -3.73
N ARG A 282 -5.51 -29.07 -3.21
CA ARG A 282 -4.36 -28.37 -3.81
C ARG A 282 -4.16 -28.79 -5.26
N ALA A 283 -4.33 -30.08 -5.55
CA ALA A 283 -4.23 -30.59 -6.93
C ALA A 283 -5.24 -29.91 -7.87
N LYS A 284 -6.49 -29.72 -7.41
CA LYS A 284 -7.50 -29.01 -8.21
C LYS A 284 -7.18 -27.53 -8.37
N LEU A 285 -6.73 -26.86 -7.30
CA LEU A 285 -6.25 -25.47 -7.39
C LEU A 285 -5.14 -25.34 -8.42
N GLU A 286 -4.12 -26.20 -8.33
CA GLU A 286 -2.96 -26.20 -9.23
C GLU A 286 -3.37 -26.44 -10.68
N GLU A 287 -4.33 -27.34 -10.95
CA GLU A 287 -4.94 -27.52 -12.28
C GLU A 287 -5.57 -26.22 -12.80
N LEU A 288 -6.37 -25.55 -11.96
CA LEU A 288 -7.08 -24.33 -12.32
C LEU A 288 -6.12 -23.16 -12.60
N VAL A 289 -5.11 -22.95 -11.75
CA VAL A 289 -4.19 -21.81 -11.90
C VAL A 289 -3.04 -22.06 -12.88
N LYS A 290 -2.83 -23.31 -13.32
CA LYS A 290 -1.73 -23.66 -14.23
C LYS A 290 -1.63 -22.75 -15.46
N PRO A 291 -2.73 -22.38 -16.17
CA PRO A 291 -2.65 -21.47 -17.31
C PRO A 291 -2.12 -20.07 -16.95
N VAL A 292 -2.37 -19.60 -15.72
CA VAL A 292 -1.83 -18.32 -15.21
C VAL A 292 -0.32 -18.46 -14.94
N VAL A 293 0.09 -19.56 -14.29
CA VAL A 293 1.51 -19.84 -14.02
C VAL A 293 2.31 -20.04 -15.32
N ASP A 294 1.74 -20.73 -16.31
CA ASP A 294 2.39 -20.96 -17.61
C ASP A 294 2.71 -19.64 -18.34
N LYS A 295 1.87 -18.61 -18.21
CA LYS A 295 2.11 -17.27 -18.78
C LYS A 295 3.36 -16.60 -18.20
N CYS A 296 3.76 -16.93 -16.97
CA CYS A 296 4.96 -16.38 -16.34
C CYS A 296 6.24 -16.79 -17.09
N ARG A 297 6.21 -17.88 -17.87
CA ARG A 297 7.37 -18.38 -18.63
C ARG A 297 7.90 -17.36 -19.63
N GLY A 298 7.03 -16.65 -20.34
CA GLY A 298 7.44 -15.68 -21.36
C GLY A 298 8.36 -14.61 -20.79
N PRO A 299 7.89 -13.78 -19.83
CA PRO A 299 8.71 -12.77 -19.19
C PRO A 299 9.97 -13.32 -18.51
N THR A 300 9.88 -14.49 -17.88
CA THR A 300 11.04 -15.13 -17.22
C THR A 300 12.15 -15.47 -18.21
N MET A 301 11.81 -16.07 -19.35
CA MET A 301 12.78 -16.40 -20.39
C MET A 301 13.29 -15.14 -21.09
N GLN A 302 12.44 -14.13 -21.28
CA GLN A 302 12.85 -12.86 -21.89
C GLN A 302 13.87 -12.12 -21.03
N ALA A 303 13.70 -12.08 -19.71
CA ALA A 303 14.67 -11.45 -18.81
C ALA A 303 16.04 -12.13 -18.90
N LEU A 304 16.09 -13.48 -18.95
CA LEU A 304 17.32 -14.24 -19.14
C LEU A 304 17.99 -13.96 -20.50
N GLU A 305 17.20 -13.94 -21.58
CA GLU A 305 17.67 -13.64 -22.93
C GLU A 305 18.25 -12.22 -23.03
N ASP A 306 17.52 -11.23 -22.51
CA ASP A 306 17.94 -9.82 -22.53
C ASP A 306 19.21 -9.59 -21.70
N GLY A 307 19.32 -10.28 -20.56
CA GLY A 307 20.53 -10.28 -19.75
C GLY A 307 21.69 -11.07 -20.38
N LYS A 308 21.44 -11.81 -21.47
CA LYS A 308 22.39 -12.73 -22.12
C LYS A 308 22.95 -13.75 -21.14
N LEU A 309 22.08 -14.23 -20.24
CA LEU A 309 22.43 -15.17 -19.18
C LEU A 309 21.67 -16.48 -19.35
N SER A 310 22.40 -17.58 -19.16
CA SER A 310 21.79 -18.88 -18.94
C SER A 310 21.39 -19.04 -17.48
N ALA A 311 20.37 -19.87 -17.21
CA ALA A 311 19.83 -20.11 -15.88
C ALA A 311 20.87 -20.58 -14.84
N ASP A 312 21.96 -21.24 -15.25
CA ASP A 312 23.05 -21.65 -14.37
C ASP A 312 23.83 -20.46 -13.78
N LYS A 313 23.83 -19.30 -14.46
CA LYS A 313 24.53 -18.07 -14.03
C LYS A 313 23.80 -17.24 -12.99
N ILE A 314 22.56 -17.59 -12.67
CA ILE A 314 21.84 -16.97 -11.55
C ILE A 314 22.30 -17.65 -10.26
N ASP A 315 22.72 -16.91 -9.24
CA ASP A 315 23.17 -17.47 -7.97
C ASP A 315 22.00 -17.74 -7.02
N LYS A 316 21.03 -16.81 -6.98
CA LYS A 316 19.90 -16.82 -6.05
C LYS A 316 18.62 -16.32 -6.70
N VAL A 317 17.50 -16.78 -6.17
CA VAL A 317 16.17 -16.30 -6.56
C VAL A 317 15.46 -15.72 -5.36
N ILE A 318 14.97 -14.50 -5.50
CA ILE A 318 14.15 -13.81 -4.50
C ILE A 318 12.71 -13.86 -4.99
N LEU A 319 11.81 -14.43 -4.19
CA LEU A 319 10.38 -14.46 -4.48
C LEU A 319 9.70 -13.29 -3.78
N VAL A 320 8.89 -12.56 -4.53
CA VAL A 320 8.17 -11.36 -4.07
C VAL A 320 6.70 -11.48 -4.45
N GLY A 321 5.81 -10.96 -3.61
CA GLY A 321 4.37 -11.02 -3.81
C GLY A 321 3.71 -12.29 -3.25
N GLY A 322 2.54 -12.13 -2.63
CA GLY A 322 1.81 -13.21 -1.95
C GLY A 322 1.59 -14.50 -2.76
N PRO A 323 1.17 -14.43 -4.04
CA PRO A 323 1.03 -15.61 -4.91
C PRO A 323 2.28 -16.49 -5.02
N THR A 324 3.49 -15.96 -4.82
CA THR A 324 4.71 -16.77 -4.85
C THR A 324 4.78 -17.80 -3.73
N ARG A 325 3.98 -17.67 -2.66
CA ARG A 325 3.87 -18.67 -1.58
C ARG A 325 3.27 -20.01 -2.07
N MET A 326 2.65 -20.04 -3.25
CA MET A 326 2.05 -21.25 -3.80
C MET A 326 3.12 -22.27 -4.24
N PRO A 327 3.01 -23.55 -3.85
CA PRO A 327 3.98 -24.59 -4.24
C PRO A 327 4.17 -24.76 -5.75
N ILE A 328 3.12 -24.58 -6.56
CA ILE A 328 3.24 -24.63 -8.03
C ILE A 328 4.12 -23.52 -8.60
N VAL A 329 4.12 -22.33 -7.99
CA VAL A 329 4.96 -21.21 -8.42
C VAL A 329 6.42 -21.48 -8.06
N HIS A 330 6.71 -22.01 -6.87
CA HIS A 330 8.06 -22.48 -6.52
C HIS A 330 8.58 -23.50 -7.54
N ARG A 331 7.79 -24.54 -7.85
CA ARG A 331 8.20 -25.58 -8.81
C ARG A 331 8.37 -25.03 -10.23
N PHE A 332 7.55 -24.06 -10.64
CA PHE A 332 7.73 -23.38 -11.91
C PHE A 332 9.08 -22.65 -11.96
N VAL A 333 9.37 -21.82 -10.97
CA VAL A 333 10.63 -21.05 -10.89
C VAL A 333 11.82 -21.99 -10.82
N GLU A 334 11.82 -22.98 -9.92
CA GLU A 334 12.91 -23.96 -9.80
C GLU A 334 13.07 -24.81 -11.07
N GLY A 335 11.99 -25.07 -11.79
CA GLY A 335 12.04 -25.75 -13.08
C GLY A 335 12.70 -24.93 -14.20
N VAL A 336 12.83 -23.61 -14.03
CA VAL A 336 13.52 -22.72 -14.98
C VAL A 336 14.97 -22.47 -14.54
N VAL A 337 15.21 -22.13 -13.28
CA VAL A 337 16.53 -21.65 -12.80
C VAL A 337 17.23 -22.58 -11.81
N GLY A 338 16.62 -23.71 -11.47
CA GLY A 338 17.10 -24.64 -10.47
C GLY A 338 16.71 -24.27 -9.03
N PRO A 339 17.07 -25.10 -8.04
CA PRO A 339 16.67 -24.94 -6.63
C PRO A 339 17.47 -23.84 -5.92
N LYS A 340 17.31 -22.59 -6.37
CA LYS A 340 18.09 -21.41 -5.95
C LYS A 340 17.27 -20.39 -5.14
N ILE A 341 16.02 -20.73 -4.82
CA ILE A 341 15.12 -19.86 -4.04
C ILE A 341 15.68 -19.61 -2.65
N VAL A 342 15.81 -18.33 -2.30
CA VAL A 342 16.22 -17.86 -0.98
C VAL A 342 15.06 -17.99 0.00
N ARG A 343 15.39 -18.35 1.25
CA ARG A 343 14.47 -18.32 2.39
C ARG A 343 14.86 -17.15 3.31
N GLY A 344 13.90 -16.64 4.06
CA GLY A 344 14.12 -15.56 5.05
C GLY A 344 13.89 -14.14 4.53
N VAL A 345 13.44 -13.98 3.28
CA VAL A 345 12.85 -12.73 2.77
C VAL A 345 11.34 -12.90 2.80
N ASP A 346 10.61 -12.03 3.50
CA ASP A 346 9.15 -12.08 3.44
C ASP A 346 8.66 -11.48 2.12
N PRO A 347 7.99 -12.25 1.24
CA PRO A 347 7.52 -11.78 -0.06
C PRO A 347 6.47 -10.66 0.03
N MET A 348 5.84 -10.45 1.20
CA MET A 348 4.82 -9.41 1.42
C MET A 348 5.39 -8.09 1.99
N GLU A 349 6.59 -8.12 2.56
CA GLU A 349 7.17 -6.97 3.29
C GLU A 349 8.43 -6.41 2.64
N CYS A 350 9.18 -7.24 1.89
CA CYS A 350 10.50 -6.87 1.38
C CYS A 350 10.52 -5.66 0.43
N VAL A 351 9.45 -5.44 -0.33
CA VAL A 351 9.32 -4.28 -1.23
C VAL A 351 9.25 -2.98 -0.44
N ALA A 352 8.38 -2.92 0.58
CA ALA A 352 8.27 -1.73 1.43
C ALA A 352 9.57 -1.49 2.23
N MET A 353 10.19 -2.56 2.75
CA MET A 353 11.50 -2.49 3.40
C MET A 353 12.55 -1.90 2.46
N GLY A 354 12.62 -2.37 1.22
CA GLY A 354 13.50 -1.85 0.18
C GLY A 354 13.27 -0.37 -0.13
N ALA A 355 12.01 0.03 -0.26
CA ALA A 355 11.65 1.43 -0.47
C ALA A 355 12.09 2.31 0.72
N SER A 356 12.04 1.79 1.95
CA SER A 356 12.53 2.51 3.12
C SER A 356 14.06 2.60 3.16
N ILE A 357 14.79 1.60 2.65
CA ILE A 357 16.25 1.68 2.46
C ILE A 357 16.57 2.79 1.45
N GLN A 358 15.85 2.86 0.33
CA GLN A 358 16.01 3.94 -0.64
C GLN A 358 15.73 5.32 -0.02
N ALA A 359 14.73 5.40 0.87
CA ALA A 359 14.46 6.61 1.64
C ALA A 359 15.65 6.97 2.55
N GLY A 360 16.23 5.98 3.24
CA GLY A 360 17.43 6.15 4.06
C GLY A 360 18.67 6.61 3.27
N ILE A 361 18.85 6.11 2.04
CA ILE A 361 19.90 6.59 1.12
C ILE A 361 19.71 8.07 0.80
N ILE A 362 18.48 8.49 0.50
CA ILE A 362 18.15 9.89 0.18
C ILE A 362 18.34 10.81 1.40
N GLU A 363 18.01 10.33 2.60
CA GLU A 363 18.22 11.07 3.85
C GLU A 363 19.70 11.16 4.29
N GLY A 364 20.55 10.28 3.74
CA GLY A 364 21.94 10.07 4.13
C GLY A 364 22.12 9.20 5.38
N SER A 365 21.08 8.48 5.81
CA SER A 365 21.14 7.54 6.96
C SER A 365 21.62 6.15 6.56
N VAL A 366 21.59 5.83 5.26
CA VAL A 366 22.22 4.65 4.65
C VAL A 366 23.27 5.14 3.66
N THR A 367 24.53 4.73 3.84
CA THR A 367 25.66 5.13 3.00
C THR A 367 26.19 3.95 2.18
N ASP A 368 27.07 4.23 1.23
CA ASP A 368 27.84 3.21 0.49
C ASP A 368 26.99 2.24 -0.36
N ILE A 369 25.82 2.70 -0.79
CA ILE A 369 24.96 1.99 -1.75
C ILE A 369 24.76 2.86 -2.99
N LEU A 370 25.11 2.31 -4.16
CA LEU A 370 24.83 2.88 -5.45
C LEU A 370 23.82 2.02 -6.19
N LEU A 371 22.70 2.60 -6.59
CA LEU A 371 21.68 1.93 -7.39
C LEU A 371 21.73 2.39 -8.85
N LEU A 372 21.90 1.43 -9.76
CA LEU A 372 21.85 1.60 -11.21
C LEU A 372 20.63 0.84 -11.74
N ASP A 373 19.59 1.57 -12.12
CA ASP A 373 18.36 0.99 -12.70
C ASP A 373 18.40 1.10 -14.23
N VAL A 374 17.38 0.57 -14.92
CA VAL A 374 17.27 0.58 -16.39
C VAL A 374 15.90 1.06 -16.87
N THR A 375 15.82 1.49 -18.13
CA THR A 375 14.50 1.69 -18.79
C THR A 375 13.91 0.34 -19.22
N PRO A 376 12.65 0.00 -18.89
CA PRO A 376 12.06 -1.30 -19.20
C PRO A 376 11.65 -1.47 -20.66
N LEU A 377 11.52 -0.37 -21.40
CA LEU A 377 11.05 -0.34 -22.79
C LEU A 377 11.94 0.55 -23.64
N SER A 378 12.08 0.19 -24.91
CA SER A 378 12.86 0.97 -25.87
C SER A 378 12.16 2.29 -26.17
N LEU A 379 12.95 3.35 -26.32
CA LEU A 379 12.50 4.68 -26.71
C LEU A 379 13.00 5.02 -28.11
N GLY A 380 12.12 5.60 -28.90
CA GLY A 380 12.39 5.89 -30.30
C GLY A 380 11.53 7.00 -30.87
N VAL A 381 11.69 7.20 -32.18
CA VAL A 381 10.89 8.14 -32.97
C VAL A 381 10.29 7.46 -34.19
N GLU A 382 9.15 7.98 -34.66
CA GLU A 382 8.63 7.61 -35.97
C GLU A 382 9.50 8.19 -37.09
N THR A 383 9.85 7.34 -38.06
CA THR A 383 10.56 7.73 -39.29
C THR A 383 9.69 7.51 -40.52
N LEU A 384 10.17 7.97 -41.68
CA LEU A 384 9.45 7.85 -42.95
C LEU A 384 8.98 6.41 -43.20
N GLY A 385 7.70 6.24 -43.52
CA GLY A 385 7.07 4.93 -43.72
C GLY A 385 6.41 4.34 -42.47
N GLY A 386 6.28 5.11 -41.39
CA GLY A 386 5.62 4.68 -40.16
C GLY A 386 6.45 3.69 -39.34
N VAL A 387 7.77 3.69 -39.53
CA VAL A 387 8.69 2.76 -38.86
C VAL A 387 9.13 3.36 -37.53
N SER A 388 9.11 2.55 -36.47
CA SER A 388 9.65 2.91 -35.17
C SER A 388 11.17 2.71 -35.18
N HIS A 389 11.92 3.82 -35.12
CA HIS A 389 13.37 3.80 -35.02
C HIS A 389 13.79 4.02 -33.57
N LYS A 390 14.45 3.03 -32.97
CA LYS A 390 14.86 3.05 -31.56
C LYS A 390 16.18 3.81 -31.39
N LEU A 391 16.24 4.69 -30.40
CA LEU A 391 17.46 5.43 -30.03
C LEU A 391 18.05 4.91 -28.71
N ILE A 392 17.19 4.51 -27.78
CA ILE A 392 17.56 3.89 -26.51
C ILE A 392 16.85 2.54 -26.46
N GLU A 393 17.62 1.46 -26.44
CA GLU A 393 17.06 0.11 -26.31
C GLU A 393 16.60 -0.13 -24.86
N ARG A 394 15.61 -1.01 -24.69
CA ARG A 394 15.22 -1.50 -23.36
C ARG A 394 16.42 -2.07 -22.60
N ASN A 395 16.35 -2.04 -21.27
CA ASN A 395 17.41 -2.40 -20.35
C ASN A 395 18.68 -1.52 -20.44
N THR A 396 18.62 -0.36 -21.10
CA THR A 396 19.70 0.64 -20.99
C THR A 396 19.70 1.23 -19.59
N THR A 397 20.86 1.22 -18.92
CA THR A 397 21.08 1.82 -17.60
C THR A 397 20.71 3.30 -17.59
N ILE A 398 20.03 3.76 -16.54
CA ILE A 398 19.64 5.16 -16.33
C ILE A 398 20.33 5.75 -15.09
N PRO A 399 20.66 7.06 -15.09
CA PRO A 399 20.38 8.06 -16.13
C PRO A 399 21.23 7.87 -17.40
N THR A 400 20.68 8.26 -18.56
CA THR A 400 21.37 8.13 -19.86
C THR A 400 20.97 9.21 -20.84
N ARG A 401 21.84 9.48 -21.81
CA ARG A 401 21.60 10.47 -22.87
C ARG A 401 22.08 9.92 -24.22
N LYS A 402 21.20 9.97 -25.22
CA LYS A 402 21.49 9.54 -26.60
C LYS A 402 21.00 10.57 -27.60
N SER A 403 21.79 10.82 -28.63
CA SER A 403 21.47 11.74 -29.72
C SER A 403 21.69 11.06 -31.06
N GLU A 404 20.79 11.27 -32.01
CA GLU A 404 20.91 10.80 -33.39
C GLU A 404 20.47 11.89 -34.37
N VAL A 405 21.09 11.92 -35.55
CA VAL A 405 20.81 12.94 -36.57
C VAL A 405 19.91 12.36 -37.65
N PHE A 406 18.74 12.98 -37.79
CA PHE A 406 17.76 12.75 -38.85
C PHE A 406 17.79 13.88 -39.88
N SER A 407 16.98 13.75 -40.93
CA SER A 407 16.82 14.78 -41.96
C SER A 407 15.35 14.87 -42.42
N THR A 408 15.02 15.93 -43.15
CA THR A 408 13.72 16.12 -43.81
C THR A 408 13.41 15.02 -44.83
N ALA A 409 12.13 14.68 -44.94
CA ALA A 409 11.61 13.66 -45.84
C ALA A 409 11.21 14.21 -47.23
N ALA A 410 10.99 15.53 -47.35
CA ALA A 410 10.58 16.19 -48.58
C ALA A 410 11.40 17.47 -48.87
N ASP A 411 11.49 17.81 -50.16
CA ASP A 411 12.17 19.02 -50.61
C ASP A 411 11.44 20.28 -50.12
N GLY A 412 12.19 21.27 -49.65
CA GLY A 412 11.64 22.54 -49.16
C GLY A 412 10.88 22.44 -47.83
N GLN A 413 10.94 21.30 -47.13
CA GLN A 413 10.27 21.09 -45.85
C GLN A 413 10.81 22.06 -44.79
N THR A 414 9.93 22.91 -44.23
CA THR A 414 10.28 23.96 -43.26
C THR A 414 9.94 23.61 -41.80
N SER A 415 9.36 22.43 -41.58
CA SER A 415 8.98 21.91 -40.27
C SER A 415 9.12 20.39 -40.26
N VAL A 416 9.62 19.81 -39.16
CA VAL A 416 9.69 18.35 -38.94
C VAL A 416 8.89 18.01 -37.70
N GLU A 417 7.95 17.07 -37.82
CA GLU A 417 7.28 16.46 -36.68
C GLU A 417 8.16 15.37 -36.07
N ILE A 418 8.35 15.44 -34.76
CA ILE A 418 9.05 14.43 -33.96
C ILE A 418 7.97 13.71 -33.15
N HIS A 419 7.63 12.50 -33.56
CA HIS A 419 6.69 11.63 -32.87
C HIS A 419 7.47 10.62 -32.03
N VAL A 420 7.38 10.78 -30.71
CA VAL A 420 8.12 10.00 -29.71
C VAL A 420 7.32 8.76 -29.31
N LEU A 421 7.99 7.61 -29.29
CA LEU A 421 7.40 6.29 -29.11
C LEU A 421 8.11 5.51 -28.00
N GLN A 422 7.36 4.62 -27.35
CA GLN A 422 7.87 3.61 -26.43
C GLN A 422 7.35 2.22 -26.79
N GLY A 423 8.26 1.25 -26.97
CA GLY A 423 7.92 -0.14 -27.23
C GLY A 423 8.85 -0.88 -28.19
N GLU A 424 8.54 -2.14 -28.42
CA GLU A 424 9.42 -3.10 -29.12
C GLU A 424 8.94 -3.44 -30.54
N ARG A 425 7.77 -2.94 -30.96
CA ARG A 425 7.18 -3.28 -32.26
C ARG A 425 7.90 -2.48 -33.36
N PRO A 426 8.06 -3.04 -34.57
CA PRO A 426 8.78 -2.36 -35.67
C PRO A 426 8.01 -1.17 -36.27
N MET A 427 6.68 -1.16 -36.16
CA MET A 427 5.82 -0.09 -36.71
C MET A 427 5.42 0.87 -35.61
N ALA A 428 5.40 2.17 -35.90
CA ALA A 428 5.06 3.23 -34.95
C ALA A 428 3.65 3.06 -34.36
N ALA A 429 2.66 2.72 -35.20
CA ALA A 429 1.25 2.55 -34.80
C ALA A 429 1.00 1.39 -33.81
N ASP A 430 1.98 0.49 -33.65
CA ASP A 430 1.90 -0.66 -32.77
C ASP A 430 2.58 -0.42 -31.40
N ASN A 431 3.21 0.75 -31.22
CA ASN A 431 3.87 1.15 -29.98
C ASN A 431 3.06 2.23 -29.25
N VAL A 432 3.47 2.55 -28.02
CA VAL A 432 2.85 3.61 -27.23
C VAL A 432 3.39 4.96 -27.66
N THR A 433 2.52 5.85 -28.13
CA THR A 433 2.86 7.27 -28.34
C THR A 433 3.08 7.95 -26.99
N LEU A 434 4.26 8.53 -26.81
CA LEU A 434 4.59 9.34 -25.63
C LEU A 434 4.27 10.82 -25.85
N GLY A 435 4.44 11.32 -27.08
CA GLY A 435 4.13 12.70 -27.44
C GLY A 435 4.63 13.06 -28.83
N ASN A 436 4.17 14.20 -29.34
CA ASN A 436 4.58 14.72 -30.62
C ASN A 436 4.83 16.23 -30.55
N PHE A 437 5.85 16.71 -31.27
CA PHE A 437 6.18 18.12 -31.33
C PHE A 437 6.81 18.49 -32.67
N HIS A 438 6.73 19.77 -33.04
CA HIS A 438 7.20 20.24 -34.33
C HIS A 438 8.43 21.13 -34.15
N LEU A 439 9.53 20.79 -34.83
CA LEU A 439 10.65 21.70 -35.01
C LEU A 439 10.36 22.59 -36.23
N ILE A 440 9.91 23.81 -35.98
CA ILE A 440 9.51 24.78 -37.01
C ILE A 440 10.64 25.73 -37.41
N GLY A 441 10.56 26.24 -38.64
CA GLY A 441 11.44 27.29 -39.13
C GLY A 441 12.77 26.79 -39.66
N ILE A 442 12.78 25.57 -40.19
CA ILE A 442 13.89 25.01 -40.97
C ILE A 442 13.93 25.75 -42.33
N PRO A 443 15.09 26.23 -42.79
CA PRO A 443 15.21 26.87 -44.10
C PRO A 443 14.86 25.89 -45.23
N PRO A 444 14.16 26.33 -46.29
CA PRO A 444 13.89 25.47 -47.45
C PRO A 444 15.20 24.94 -48.07
N ALA A 445 15.34 23.61 -48.08
CA ALA A 445 16.50 22.91 -48.62
C ALA A 445 16.06 21.61 -49.31
N PRO A 446 16.88 21.03 -50.21
CA PRO A 446 16.65 19.68 -50.70
C PRO A 446 16.52 18.68 -49.55
N ARG A 447 15.66 17.66 -49.72
CA ARG A 447 15.54 16.57 -48.74
C ARG A 447 16.90 15.94 -48.48
N GLY A 448 17.14 15.49 -47.26
CA GLY A 448 18.44 14.92 -46.87
C GLY A 448 19.49 15.94 -46.42
N LEU A 449 19.30 17.24 -46.66
CA LEU A 449 20.28 18.28 -46.31
C LEU A 449 20.14 18.80 -44.87
N PRO A 450 18.95 19.15 -44.36
CA PRO A 450 18.79 19.60 -42.98
C PRO A 450 19.24 18.53 -41.98
N GLN A 451 20.04 18.91 -40.98
CA GLN A 451 20.55 17.98 -39.97
C GLN A 451 19.79 18.20 -38.66
N ILE A 452 18.80 17.35 -38.41
CA ILE A 452 17.93 17.42 -37.23
C ILE A 452 18.45 16.45 -36.19
N GLU A 453 19.18 16.96 -35.20
CA GLU A 453 19.66 16.17 -34.06
C GLU A 453 18.53 16.00 -33.05
N VAL A 454 18.07 14.77 -32.87
CA VAL A 454 17.09 14.41 -31.83
C VAL A 454 17.86 13.80 -30.66
N THR A 455 17.63 14.33 -29.46
CA THR A 455 18.27 13.89 -28.22
C THR A 455 17.22 13.40 -27.24
N PHE A 456 17.45 12.21 -26.68
CA PHE A 456 16.73 11.66 -25.55
C PHE A 456 17.63 11.74 -24.32
N ASP A 457 17.09 12.29 -23.24
CA ASP A 457 17.71 12.34 -21.92
C ASP A 457 16.76 11.66 -20.93
N ILE A 458 17.25 10.67 -20.19
CA ILE A 458 16.47 9.96 -19.17
C ILE A 458 17.15 10.19 -17.83
N ASP A 459 16.41 10.75 -16.87
CA ASP A 459 16.93 11.00 -15.53
C ASP A 459 16.90 9.75 -14.62
N ALA A 460 17.37 9.89 -13.38
CA ALA A 460 17.38 8.79 -12.40
C ALA A 460 15.99 8.35 -11.90
N ASN A 461 14.93 9.09 -12.23
CA ASN A 461 13.53 8.71 -11.96
C ASN A 461 12.86 8.07 -13.18
N GLY A 462 13.58 7.95 -14.30
CA GLY A 462 13.01 7.51 -15.58
C GLY A 462 12.23 8.60 -16.32
N ILE A 463 12.33 9.87 -15.94
CA ILE A 463 11.69 10.98 -16.66
C ILE A 463 12.46 11.23 -17.95
N ILE A 464 11.72 11.30 -19.06
CA ILE A 464 12.27 11.42 -20.40
C ILE A 464 12.12 12.87 -20.89
N ASP A 465 13.24 13.51 -21.23
CA ASP A 465 13.28 14.76 -21.97
C ASP A 465 13.72 14.49 -23.41
N VAL A 466 12.94 14.97 -24.37
CA VAL A 466 13.27 14.84 -25.80
C VAL A 466 13.45 16.23 -26.40
N SER A 467 14.62 16.48 -26.99
CA SER A 467 14.87 17.70 -27.76
C SER A 467 15.20 17.40 -29.22
N ALA A 468 14.85 18.33 -30.09
CA ALA A 468 15.21 18.30 -31.50
C ALA A 468 15.84 19.64 -31.88
N LYS A 469 17.04 19.58 -32.46
CA LYS A 469 17.84 20.74 -32.83
C LYS A 469 18.28 20.65 -34.28
N ASP A 470 17.97 21.68 -35.06
CA ASP A 470 18.57 21.85 -36.38
C ASP A 470 20.01 22.35 -36.20
N ARG A 471 21.00 21.52 -36.56
CA ARG A 471 22.42 21.87 -36.42
C ARG A 471 22.85 23.02 -37.33
N GLY A 472 22.13 23.27 -38.43
CA GLY A 472 22.45 24.36 -39.36
C GLY A 472 22.02 25.73 -38.82
N THR A 473 20.82 25.82 -38.26
CA THR A 473 20.28 27.10 -37.74
C THR A 473 20.44 27.28 -36.25
N GLY A 474 20.73 26.21 -35.50
CA GLY A 474 20.76 26.20 -34.04
C GLY A 474 19.38 26.28 -33.38
N LYS A 475 18.29 26.30 -34.17
CA LYS A 475 16.93 26.27 -33.63
C LYS A 475 16.68 24.95 -32.93
N GLU A 476 16.06 25.04 -31.77
CA GLU A 476 15.76 23.90 -30.91
C GLU A 476 14.30 23.97 -30.47
N GLN A 477 13.68 22.81 -30.38
CA GLN A 477 12.44 22.58 -29.67
C GLN A 477 12.66 21.39 -28.74
N LYS A 478 12.04 21.44 -27.56
CA LYS A 478 12.11 20.35 -26.60
C LYS A 478 10.73 20.10 -25.99
N ILE A 479 10.49 18.86 -25.65
CA ILE A 479 9.38 18.47 -24.80
C ILE A 479 9.92 17.63 -23.66
N THR A 480 9.42 17.88 -22.46
CA THR A 480 9.49 16.90 -21.39
C THR A 480 8.33 15.95 -21.62
N ILE A 481 8.60 14.65 -21.73
CA ILE A 481 7.54 13.66 -21.83
C ILE A 481 6.79 13.65 -20.51
N THR A 482 5.65 14.33 -20.52
CA THR A 482 4.67 14.24 -19.46
C THR A 482 3.60 13.27 -19.90
N ALA A 483 3.19 12.39 -19.00
CA ALA A 483 2.11 11.44 -19.26
C ALA A 483 0.91 12.12 -19.94
N THR A 484 0.37 11.52 -21.00
CA THR A 484 -0.81 12.06 -21.69
C THR A 484 -2.06 12.06 -20.79
N THR A 485 -2.06 11.17 -19.79
CA THR A 485 -3.06 11.08 -18.73
C THR A 485 -2.66 11.82 -17.45
N LYS A 486 -1.58 12.63 -17.48
CA LYS A 486 -1.16 13.46 -16.35
C LYS A 486 -2.28 14.40 -15.97
N LEU A 487 -2.56 14.47 -14.67
CA LEU A 487 -3.53 15.43 -14.15
C LEU A 487 -2.98 16.86 -14.28
N GLY A 488 -3.82 17.79 -14.73
CA GLY A 488 -3.48 19.20 -14.72
C GLY A 488 -3.23 19.67 -13.28
N ARG A 489 -2.39 20.68 -13.08
CA ARG A 489 -2.11 21.21 -11.73
C ARG A 489 -3.38 21.65 -11.01
N GLU A 490 -4.32 22.26 -11.74
CA GLU A 490 -5.62 22.65 -11.20
C GLU A 490 -6.47 21.45 -10.77
N ASP A 491 -6.43 20.34 -11.51
CA ASP A 491 -7.12 19.10 -11.15
C ASP A 491 -6.49 18.47 -9.91
N ILE A 492 -5.15 18.42 -9.85
CA ILE A 492 -4.43 17.95 -8.66
C ILE A 492 -4.82 18.80 -7.44
N ASP A 493 -4.77 20.12 -7.55
CA ASP A 493 -5.11 21.03 -6.44
C ASP A 493 -6.58 20.84 -6.00
N LYS A 494 -7.50 20.60 -6.94
CA LYS A 494 -8.89 20.27 -6.63
C LYS A 494 -9.01 18.92 -5.91
N MET A 495 -8.28 17.91 -6.37
CA MET A 495 -8.26 16.58 -5.77
C MET A 495 -7.63 16.58 -4.38
N VAL A 496 -6.57 17.37 -4.17
CA VAL A 496 -5.97 17.62 -2.85
C VAL A 496 -7.02 18.19 -1.92
N LYS A 497 -7.75 19.24 -2.33
CA LYS A 497 -8.84 19.83 -1.52
C LYS A 497 -9.96 18.84 -1.21
N ASP A 498 -10.36 18.01 -2.19
CA ASP A 498 -11.36 16.96 -1.97
C ASP A 498 -10.85 15.91 -0.97
N ALA A 499 -9.57 15.54 -1.05
CA ALA A 499 -8.93 14.60 -0.15
C ALA A 499 -8.73 15.16 1.27
N GLU A 500 -8.42 16.47 1.39
CA GLU A 500 -8.41 17.21 2.66
C GLU A 500 -9.80 17.27 3.30
N ARG A 501 -10.85 17.50 2.51
CA ARG A 501 -12.24 17.46 3.01
C ARG A 501 -12.57 16.10 3.62
N PHE A 502 -12.19 15.00 2.98
CA PHE A 502 -12.40 13.66 3.55
C PHE A 502 -11.58 13.45 4.83
N ALA A 503 -10.35 13.96 4.90
CA ALA A 503 -9.56 13.90 6.12
C ALA A 503 -10.21 14.70 7.28
N ASP A 504 -10.79 15.86 7.01
CA ASP A 504 -11.54 16.64 8.00
C ASP A 504 -12.83 15.95 8.45
N GLU A 505 -13.55 15.30 7.53
CA GLU A 505 -14.73 14.49 7.85
C GLU A 505 -14.35 13.28 8.73
N ASP A 506 -13.23 12.61 8.43
CA ASP A 506 -12.68 11.53 9.23
C ASP A 506 -12.31 12.01 10.65
N LEU A 507 -11.69 13.18 10.77
CA LEU A 507 -11.31 13.76 12.07
C LEU A 507 -12.55 14.04 12.93
N LYS A 508 -13.57 14.69 12.36
CA LYS A 508 -14.84 14.96 13.07
C LYS A 508 -15.53 13.67 13.50
N ARG A 509 -15.48 12.63 12.66
CA ARG A 509 -16.02 11.31 13.02
C ARG A 509 -15.25 10.65 14.15
N LYS A 510 -13.91 10.76 14.14
CA LYS A 510 -13.07 10.29 15.24
C LYS A 510 -13.42 11.00 16.54
N GLU A 511 -13.52 12.33 16.53
CA GLU A 511 -13.92 13.13 17.71
C GLU A 511 -15.32 12.73 18.21
N LYS A 512 -16.29 12.50 17.30
CA LYS A 512 -17.61 11.96 17.64
C LYS A 512 -17.51 10.60 18.35
N ALA A 513 -16.72 9.67 17.80
CA ALA A 513 -16.55 8.34 18.39
C ALA A 513 -15.85 8.40 19.75
N GLU A 514 -14.79 9.21 19.88
CA GLU A 514 -14.05 9.38 21.14
C GLU A 514 -14.92 9.99 22.24
N LEU A 515 -15.71 11.02 21.93
CA LEU A 515 -16.65 11.62 22.88
C LEU A 515 -17.68 10.59 23.37
N ARG A 516 -18.22 9.78 22.45
CA ARG A 516 -19.19 8.73 22.79
C ARG A 516 -18.56 7.65 23.65
N ASN A 517 -17.37 7.17 23.30
CA ASN A 517 -16.63 6.20 24.11
C ASN A 517 -16.33 6.75 25.50
N LYS A 518 -15.90 8.01 25.61
CA LYS A 518 -15.66 8.68 26.89
C LYS A 518 -16.94 8.75 27.73
N ALA A 519 -18.07 9.09 27.11
CA ALA A 519 -19.36 9.14 27.79
C ALA A 519 -19.81 7.74 28.24
N GLU A 520 -19.70 6.72 27.40
CA GLU A 520 -20.02 5.32 27.75
C GLU A 520 -19.13 4.82 28.90
N GLN A 521 -17.82 4.99 28.80
CA GLN A 521 -16.87 4.64 29.87
C GLN A 521 -17.24 5.35 31.17
N ARG A 522 -17.58 6.64 31.11
CA ARG A 522 -17.94 7.38 32.31
C ARG A 522 -19.22 6.86 32.96
N THR A 523 -20.24 6.52 32.17
CA THR A 523 -21.48 5.93 32.72
C THR A 523 -21.22 4.57 33.36
N TYR A 524 -20.28 3.79 32.83
CA TYR A 524 -19.86 2.53 33.42
C TYR A 524 -19.13 2.74 34.74
N GLU A 525 -18.17 3.66 34.80
CA GLU A 525 -17.44 4.03 36.03
C GLU A 525 -18.39 4.49 37.14
N VAL A 526 -19.38 5.32 36.80
CA VAL A 526 -20.42 5.77 37.75
C VAL A 526 -21.21 4.58 38.29
N THR A 527 -21.60 3.66 37.42
CA THR A 527 -22.32 2.44 37.83
C THR A 527 -21.49 1.64 38.83
N HIS A 528 -20.20 1.45 38.55
CA HIS A 528 -19.29 0.70 39.43
C HIS A 528 -19.04 1.41 40.77
N ILE A 529 -18.82 2.72 40.77
CA ILE A 529 -18.67 3.53 41.99
C ILE A 529 -19.90 3.40 42.89
N LEU A 530 -21.10 3.44 42.31
CA LEU A 530 -22.35 3.32 43.05
C LEU A 530 -22.55 1.91 43.65
N GLU A 531 -22.01 0.87 43.00
CA GLU A 531 -22.01 -0.51 43.50
C GLU A 531 -20.99 -0.71 44.63
N GLU A 532 -19.73 -0.28 44.45
CA GLU A 532 -18.65 -0.48 45.42
C GLU A 532 -18.85 0.35 46.69
N MET A 533 -19.28 1.60 46.54
CA MET A 533 -19.42 2.50 47.68
C MET A 533 -20.72 2.28 48.46
N GLY A 534 -21.72 1.59 47.88
CA GLY A 534 -22.93 1.14 48.58
C GLY A 534 -23.63 2.23 49.38
N ASP A 535 -23.60 2.08 50.72
CA ASP A 535 -24.22 3.00 51.70
C ASP A 535 -23.30 4.15 52.15
N LYS A 536 -22.03 4.17 51.71
CA LYS A 536 -21.06 5.22 52.04
C LYS A 536 -21.27 6.49 51.22
N VAL A 537 -22.08 6.44 50.16
CA VAL A 537 -22.47 7.60 49.37
C VAL A 537 -23.82 8.12 49.86
N PRO A 538 -23.93 9.40 50.24
CA PRO A 538 -25.21 10.02 50.57
C PRO A 538 -26.29 9.78 49.52
N GLN A 539 -27.51 9.48 49.97
CA GLN A 539 -28.64 9.08 49.11
C GLN A 539 -28.99 10.14 48.04
N ASP A 540 -28.90 11.43 48.39
CA ASP A 540 -29.11 12.56 47.48
C ASP A 540 -28.11 12.58 46.31
N LEU A 541 -26.86 12.20 46.59
CA LEU A 541 -25.80 12.11 45.59
C LEU A 541 -25.93 10.86 44.74
N LYS A 542 -26.37 9.74 45.35
CA LYS A 542 -26.67 8.48 44.65
C LYS A 542 -27.73 8.70 43.58
N GLU A 543 -28.84 9.33 43.96
CA GLU A 543 -29.95 9.66 43.04
C GLU A 543 -29.52 10.63 41.94
N SER A 544 -28.70 11.63 42.27
CA SER A 544 -28.18 12.60 41.30
C SER A 544 -27.28 11.94 40.24
N LEU A 545 -26.34 11.08 40.64
CA LEU A 545 -25.47 10.34 39.71
C LEU A 545 -26.23 9.35 38.84
N THR A 546 -27.17 8.60 39.41
CA THR A 546 -27.99 7.67 38.62
C THR A 546 -28.77 8.43 37.55
N ARG A 547 -29.40 9.56 37.91
CA ARG A 547 -30.13 10.39 36.96
C ARG A 547 -29.21 10.93 35.86
N LEU A 548 -28.08 11.56 36.21
CA LEU A 548 -27.16 12.13 35.22
C LEU A 548 -26.54 11.05 34.32
N SER A 549 -26.26 9.86 34.87
CA SER A 549 -25.79 8.72 34.08
C SER A 549 -26.85 8.25 33.07
N GLU A 550 -28.13 8.22 33.43
CA GLU A 550 -29.21 7.89 32.51
C GLU A 550 -29.45 8.99 31.47
N GLU A 551 -29.27 10.27 31.83
CA GLU A 551 -29.31 11.38 30.88
C GLU A 551 -28.19 11.28 29.85
N VAL A 552 -26.96 10.90 30.26
CA VAL A 552 -25.85 10.63 29.33
C VAL A 552 -26.16 9.44 28.42
N LYS A 553 -26.69 8.32 28.96
CA LYS A 553 -27.12 7.16 28.14
C LYS A 553 -28.21 7.53 27.14
N THR A 554 -29.16 8.39 27.54
CA THR A 554 -30.21 8.88 26.65
C THR A 554 -29.64 9.78 25.56
N ALA A 555 -28.72 10.68 25.90
CA ALA A 555 -28.01 11.51 24.93
C ALA A 555 -27.19 10.67 23.93
N LEU A 556 -26.56 9.58 24.41
CA LEU A 556 -25.85 8.62 23.58
C LEU A 556 -26.77 7.90 22.57
N ALA A 557 -28.08 7.79 22.81
CA ALA A 557 -28.99 7.24 21.80
C ALA A 557 -29.23 8.19 20.60
N GLY A 558 -28.86 9.47 20.73
CA GLY A 558 -28.97 10.49 19.69
C GLY A 558 -27.67 10.75 18.92
N GLU A 559 -27.71 11.74 18.02
CA GLU A 559 -26.59 12.15 17.18
C GLU A 559 -25.94 13.49 17.56
N ASP A 560 -26.53 14.23 18.51
CA ASP A 560 -26.10 15.58 18.88
C ASP A 560 -24.91 15.56 19.86
N LEU A 561 -23.74 15.96 19.36
CA LEU A 561 -22.49 15.99 20.11
C LEU A 561 -22.51 17.03 21.24
N GLU A 562 -23.19 18.15 21.06
CA GLU A 562 -23.23 19.21 22.07
C GLU A 562 -24.05 18.76 23.28
N ILE A 563 -25.15 18.04 23.03
CA ILE A 563 -25.94 17.44 24.12
C ILE A 563 -25.12 16.40 24.87
N ILE A 564 -24.43 15.49 24.17
CA ILE A 564 -23.58 14.47 24.82
C ILE A 564 -22.49 15.16 25.66
N LYS A 565 -21.82 16.18 25.11
CA LYS A 565 -20.76 16.91 25.79
C LYS A 565 -21.28 17.64 27.04
N GLN A 566 -22.40 18.36 26.94
CA GLN A 566 -23.03 19.05 28.07
C GLN A 566 -23.40 18.07 29.18
N LYS A 567 -24.05 16.95 28.84
CA LYS A 567 -24.45 15.93 29.83
C LYS A 567 -23.26 15.22 30.45
N LEU A 568 -22.20 14.97 29.68
CA LEU A 568 -20.96 14.42 30.21
C LEU A 568 -20.27 15.39 31.17
N GLU A 569 -20.24 16.69 30.86
CA GLU A 569 -19.69 17.72 31.76
C GLU A 569 -20.50 17.87 33.07
N GLU A 570 -21.83 17.76 32.99
CA GLU A 570 -22.70 17.73 34.18
C GLU A 570 -22.41 16.50 35.06
N LEU A 571 -22.24 15.32 34.45
CA LEU A 571 -21.90 14.08 35.15
C LEU A 571 -20.49 14.14 35.78
N ASP A 572 -19.49 14.65 35.04
CA ASP A 572 -18.12 14.84 35.52
C ASP A 572 -18.08 15.79 36.74
N LYS A 573 -18.88 16.88 36.73
CA LYS A 573 -19.00 17.80 37.87
C LYS A 573 -19.60 17.12 39.10
N ALA A 574 -20.66 16.33 38.93
CA ALA A 574 -21.28 15.60 40.05
C ALA A 574 -20.32 14.56 40.68
N LEU A 575 -19.53 13.87 39.85
CA LEU A 575 -18.49 12.96 40.32
C LEU A 575 -17.40 13.66 41.15
N LEU A 576 -16.96 14.84 40.71
CA LEU A 576 -15.99 15.66 41.44
C LEU A 576 -16.51 16.09 42.82
N GLU A 577 -17.78 16.46 42.93
CA GLU A 577 -18.40 16.81 44.21
C GLU A 577 -18.47 15.62 45.18
N ILE A 578 -18.71 14.42 44.66
CA ILE A 578 -18.73 13.19 45.46
C ILE A 578 -17.33 12.84 45.94
N GLY A 579 -16.33 12.90 45.07
CA GLY A 579 -14.93 12.71 45.47
C GLY A 579 -14.56 13.62 46.64
N LYS A 580 -14.93 14.91 46.59
CA LYS A 580 -14.72 15.85 47.70
C LYS A 580 -15.42 15.42 48.99
N LYS A 581 -16.72 15.14 48.94
CA LYS A 581 -17.50 14.75 50.14
C LYS A 581 -17.04 13.44 50.77
N VAL A 582 -16.64 12.47 49.95
CA VAL A 582 -16.12 11.17 50.41
C VAL A 582 -14.78 11.36 51.12
N TYR A 583 -13.86 12.15 50.55
CA TYR A 583 -12.57 12.47 51.18
C TYR A 583 -12.75 13.32 52.46
N GLU A 584 -13.68 14.27 52.48
CA GLU A 584 -14.02 15.05 53.68
C GLU A 584 -14.57 14.15 54.80
N THR A 585 -15.41 13.17 54.46
CA THR A 585 -15.96 12.21 55.42
C THR A 585 -14.89 11.23 55.92
N ALA A 586 -13.95 10.82 55.06
CA ALA A 586 -12.82 9.97 55.44
C ALA A 586 -11.79 10.70 56.34
N GLN A 587 -11.52 12.00 56.08
CA GLN A 587 -10.67 12.81 56.95
C GLN A 587 -11.30 13.09 58.32
N GLN A 588 -12.63 13.27 58.38
CA GLN A 588 -13.35 13.40 59.65
C GLN A 588 -13.36 12.08 60.44
N ALA A 589 -13.43 10.93 59.76
CA ALA A 589 -13.32 9.61 60.40
C ALA A 589 -11.90 9.29 60.91
N ALA A 590 -10.85 9.71 60.19
CA ALA A 590 -9.45 9.56 60.62
C ALA A 590 -9.04 10.50 61.77
N SER A 591 -9.87 11.51 62.08
CA SER A 591 -9.65 12.46 63.19
C SER A 591 -10.34 12.01 64.49
N GLN A 592 -10.95 10.81 64.52
CA GLN A 592 -11.67 10.24 65.67
C GLN A 592 -11.14 8.86 66.11
N GLU A 593 -9.83 8.61 66.04
CA GLU A 593 -9.22 7.52 66.82
C GLU A 593 -8.81 8.01 68.22
N PRO A 594 -9.25 7.37 69.32
CA PRO A 594 -8.77 7.69 70.66
C PRO A 594 -7.34 7.17 70.88
N GLN A 595 -6.42 8.06 71.27
CA GLN A 595 -5.16 7.69 71.90
C GLN A 595 -5.42 6.83 73.15
N THR A 596 -4.84 5.62 73.20
CA THR A 596 -4.69 4.86 74.45
C THR A 596 -3.19 4.65 74.74
N PRO A 597 -2.68 4.93 75.96
CA PRO A 597 -1.28 4.68 76.33
C PRO A 597 -1.04 3.19 76.71
N PRO A 598 0.22 2.72 76.71
CA PRO A 598 0.61 1.30 76.90
C PRO A 598 0.57 0.90 78.40
N PRO A 599 0.48 -0.39 78.82
CA PRO A 599 1.62 -1.32 78.66
C PRO A 599 1.39 -2.87 78.71
N SER A 600 2.44 -3.58 78.25
CA SER A 600 3.09 -4.82 78.75
C SER A 600 2.35 -6.16 78.96
N GLY A 601 2.90 -7.22 78.36
CA GLY A 601 3.16 -8.52 79.03
C GLY A 601 2.60 -9.81 78.40
N ASP A 602 3.52 -10.58 77.80
CA ASP A 602 3.60 -12.04 77.58
C ASP A 602 2.70 -12.84 76.60
N GLU A 603 3.44 -13.47 75.66
CA GLU A 603 3.36 -14.81 75.05
C GLU A 603 2.00 -15.53 74.89
N GLN A 604 1.62 -15.83 73.64
CA GLN A 604 1.80 -17.18 73.06
C GLN A 604 1.48 -17.26 71.55
N SER A 605 2.09 -18.28 70.95
CA SER A 605 2.31 -18.67 69.56
C SER A 605 1.12 -19.09 68.69
N GLY A 606 1.30 -18.93 67.37
CA GLY A 606 0.65 -19.65 66.26
C GLY A 606 0.29 -18.67 65.13
N GLY A 607 0.93 -18.61 63.96
CA GLY A 607 1.37 -19.68 63.07
C GLY A 607 0.45 -19.67 61.85
N GLY A 608 0.88 -19.06 60.74
CA GLY A 608 0.10 -18.98 59.50
C GLY A 608 0.72 -18.01 58.49
N ASP A 609 1.63 -18.56 57.69
CA ASP A 609 2.33 -17.97 56.54
C ASP A 609 1.35 -17.73 55.37
N ASP A 610 1.49 -16.61 54.66
CA ASP A 610 1.47 -16.56 53.20
C ASP A 610 1.83 -15.15 52.71
N GLY A 611 3.04 -15.06 52.16
CA GLY A 611 3.67 -13.83 51.70
C GLY A 611 3.15 -13.33 50.35
N TYR A 612 2.97 -12.02 50.27
CA TYR A 612 3.11 -11.26 49.04
C TYR A 612 4.33 -10.36 49.17
N VAL A 613 5.31 -10.57 48.27
CA VAL A 613 6.50 -9.74 48.14
C VAL A 613 6.15 -8.59 47.21
N ASP A 614 5.98 -7.40 47.77
CA ASP A 614 5.88 -6.16 46.99
C ASP A 614 7.29 -5.69 46.64
N ALA A 615 7.63 -5.73 45.35
CA ALA A 615 8.92 -5.28 44.85
C ALA A 615 8.85 -3.76 44.61
N GLU A 616 9.34 -2.97 45.58
CA GLU A 616 9.60 -1.54 45.37
C GLU A 616 10.70 -1.34 44.32
N TYR A 617 10.31 -0.79 43.16
CA TYR A 617 11.25 -0.35 42.13
C TYR A 617 11.82 1.02 42.50
N LYS A 618 13.10 1.04 42.88
CA LYS A 618 13.85 2.25 43.20
C LYS A 618 14.42 2.84 41.91
N ILE A 619 13.95 4.02 41.50
CA ILE A 619 14.56 4.82 40.43
C ILE A 619 15.91 5.31 40.94
N VAL A 620 16.98 4.96 40.24
CA VAL A 620 18.32 5.52 40.45
C VAL A 620 18.52 6.58 39.38
N ASP A 621 18.57 7.85 39.79
CA ASP A 621 19.08 8.93 38.97
C ASP A 621 20.61 8.76 38.84
N ASP A 622 21.07 8.47 37.62
CA ASP A 622 22.48 8.52 37.25
C ASP A 622 22.81 9.96 36.80
N ASP A 623 23.16 10.81 37.76
CA ASP A 623 24.01 11.97 37.53
C ASP A 623 25.35 11.74 38.22
N ASP A 624 26.42 12.12 37.51
CA ASP A 624 27.84 12.09 37.87
C ASP A 624 28.61 10.77 37.74
N LYS A 625 29.34 10.65 36.62
CA LYS A 625 30.78 10.32 36.66
C LYS A 625 31.54 10.82 35.41
N LYS A 626 32.66 11.47 35.73
CA LYS A 626 33.73 11.96 34.86
C LYS A 626 34.33 10.91 33.93
#